data_AF-A0A0G1WKT6-F1
#
_entry.id   AF-A0A0G1WKT6-F1
#
_cell.length_a   1.000
_cell.length_b   1.000
_cell.length_c   1.000
_cell.angle_alpha   90.00
_cell.angle_beta   90.00
_cell.angle_gamma   90.00
#
_symmetry.space_group_name_H-M   'P 1'
#
loop_
_entity.id
_entity.type
_entity.pdbx_description
1 polymer ?
#
loop_
_entity_poly.entity_id
_entity_poly.type
_entity_poly.pdbx_seq_one_letter_code
_entity_poly.pdbx_strand_id
1 'polypeptide(L)'
;MGVHTVDKTGVFFMNTYFATFITGTSQLVESQLTKLGNISVAKIYDGLIVFRSSRSWKELQNIRYLNNLFLLLAIKENRRSGKGALDELMNTIARQGVRTSAAFQEIVRGKRSFRVFASVENETVSMSRRLLQGVERRIQKGSGLRLNIQKPNLEFWFISRREGVVLFGLRFTRVRAETKQRRKGELRAELAHVLCLLSEPKSFDVVCDPFVGYGAIAIERARSFPYQRIYASDIDEMLVRELRRKTGGIKNMKVAQANALRLDLPDASIDKIITDPPWGEYQGMPSLERFYEEMLSEFRRVLKADGIVVILIGPKETFEYVLQNKFGQIFAMNSKYDILVSGKKAAIYKITRKKR
;
A
#
# COMPACT_ATOMS: atom_id res chain seq x y z
N MET A 1 1.56 -29.65 19.58
CA MET A 1 0.66 -29.00 18.60
C MET A 1 1.50 -27.99 17.83
N GLY A 2 2.39 -28.45 16.97
CA GLY A 2 2.10 -28.68 15.55
C GLY A 2 2.66 -27.50 14.76
N VAL A 3 3.98 -27.40 14.63
CA VAL A 3 4.57 -26.57 13.58
C VAL A 3 4.01 -27.14 12.28
N HIS A 4 3.28 -26.36 11.48
CA HIS A 4 2.88 -26.82 10.16
C HIS A 4 4.11 -26.87 9.26
N THR A 5 4.87 -27.96 9.36
CA THR A 5 5.83 -28.39 8.34
C THR A 5 5.24 -29.46 7.42
N VAL A 6 3.98 -29.90 7.62
CA VAL A 6 3.43 -31.08 6.93
C VAL A 6 1.92 -30.94 6.72
N ASP A 7 1.48 -30.89 5.46
CA ASP A 7 0.28 -31.62 5.05
C ASP A 7 0.70 -33.08 4.81
N LYS A 8 -0.02 -34.04 5.39
CA LYS A 8 0.29 -35.48 5.35
C LYS A 8 0.15 -36.09 3.95
N THR A 9 -0.19 -35.28 2.95
CA THR A 9 -0.46 -35.67 1.56
C THR A 9 0.70 -35.44 0.58
N GLY A 10 1.85 -34.92 1.03
CA GLY A 10 3.01 -34.77 0.14
C GLY A 10 2.83 -33.73 -0.98
N VAL A 11 1.90 -32.78 -0.84
CA VAL A 11 1.79 -31.64 -1.77
C VAL A 11 2.59 -30.46 -1.22
N PHE A 12 3.71 -30.19 -1.88
CA PHE A 12 4.69 -29.17 -1.54
C PHE A 12 4.07 -27.77 -1.33
N PHE A 13 4.65 -26.98 -0.41
CA PHE A 13 4.62 -25.51 -0.44
C PHE A 13 5.34 -24.97 -1.69
N MET A 14 4.97 -25.42 -2.89
CA MET A 14 5.52 -24.87 -4.12
C MET A 14 4.90 -23.48 -4.31
N ASN A 15 5.72 -22.46 -4.02
CA ASN A 15 5.49 -21.03 -4.24
C ASN A 15 4.38 -20.38 -3.37
N THR A 16 4.49 -20.51 -2.05
CA THR A 16 3.72 -19.70 -1.10
C THR A 16 4.47 -18.41 -0.76
N TYR A 17 3.73 -17.30 -0.79
CA TYR A 17 4.20 -15.96 -0.50
C TYR A 17 3.35 -15.34 0.58
N PHE A 18 3.89 -14.32 1.22
CA PHE A 18 3.06 -13.38 1.96
C PHE A 18 3.47 -11.95 1.66
N ALA A 19 2.52 -11.04 1.78
CA ALA A 19 2.76 -9.63 1.57
C ALA A 19 2.07 -8.78 2.63
N THR A 20 2.69 -7.67 2.99
CA THR A 20 2.04 -6.62 3.80
C THR A 20 1.40 -5.59 2.88
N PHE A 21 0.29 -4.99 3.32
CA PHE A 21 -0.44 -3.96 2.58
C PHE A 21 -1.03 -2.93 3.56
N ILE A 22 -1.75 -1.94 3.06
CA ILE A 22 -2.37 -0.89 3.89
C ILE A 22 -3.51 -1.50 4.71
N THR A 23 -3.38 -1.51 6.04
CA THR A 23 -4.45 -1.90 6.98
C THR A 23 -5.78 -1.24 6.60
N GLY A 24 -6.86 -2.01 6.66
CA GLY A 24 -8.20 -1.58 6.24
C GLY A 24 -8.55 -1.81 4.78
N THR A 25 -7.58 -2.20 3.93
CA THR A 25 -7.82 -2.47 2.50
C THR A 25 -7.85 -3.97 2.15
N SER A 26 -8.05 -4.85 3.14
CA SER A 26 -7.98 -6.31 2.98
C SER A 26 -8.86 -6.85 1.85
N GLN A 27 -10.14 -6.46 1.83
CA GLN A 27 -11.09 -6.89 0.79
C GLN A 27 -10.69 -6.42 -0.61
N LEU A 28 -10.19 -5.18 -0.72
CA LEU A 28 -9.68 -4.64 -1.98
C LEU A 28 -8.46 -5.44 -2.45
N VAL A 29 -7.49 -5.66 -1.57
CA VAL A 29 -6.26 -6.39 -1.89
C VAL A 29 -6.57 -7.81 -2.34
N GLU A 30 -7.43 -8.53 -1.61
CA GLU A 30 -7.86 -9.88 -1.97
C GLU A 30 -8.56 -9.93 -3.35
N SER A 31 -9.52 -9.03 -3.59
CA SER A 31 -10.24 -8.95 -4.87
C SER A 31 -9.30 -8.64 -6.04
N GLN A 32 -8.33 -7.74 -5.85
CA GLN A 32 -7.41 -7.35 -6.91
C GLN A 32 -6.35 -8.42 -7.16
N LEU A 33 -5.86 -9.07 -6.11
CA LEU A 33 -4.87 -10.12 -6.23
C LEU A 33 -5.43 -11.36 -6.95
N THR A 34 -6.67 -11.75 -6.65
CA THR A 34 -7.34 -12.88 -7.32
C THR A 34 -7.60 -12.62 -8.81
N LYS A 35 -7.85 -11.37 -9.21
CA LYS A 35 -8.02 -10.97 -10.63
C LYS A 35 -6.75 -11.11 -11.47
N LEU A 36 -5.56 -11.12 -10.85
CA LEU A 36 -4.33 -11.31 -11.61
C LEU A 36 -4.24 -12.73 -12.19
N GLY A 37 -5.02 -13.71 -11.71
CA GLY A 37 -4.89 -15.11 -12.14
C GLY A 37 -3.58 -15.74 -11.68
N ASN A 38 -3.54 -17.07 -11.65
CA ASN A 38 -2.39 -17.84 -11.13
C ASN A 38 -2.00 -17.45 -9.69
N ILE A 39 -2.97 -16.94 -8.91
CA ILE A 39 -2.84 -16.61 -7.50
C ILE A 39 -4.06 -17.17 -6.77
N SER A 40 -3.83 -17.87 -5.66
CA SER A 40 -4.88 -18.30 -4.73
C SER A 40 -4.59 -17.78 -3.34
N VAL A 41 -5.52 -17.01 -2.76
CA VAL A 41 -5.38 -16.51 -1.40
C VAL A 41 -5.58 -17.65 -0.41
N ALA A 42 -4.64 -17.80 0.53
CA ALA A 42 -4.68 -18.85 1.54
C ALA A 42 -5.19 -18.31 2.89
N LYS A 43 -4.75 -17.11 3.29
CA LYS A 43 -5.19 -16.47 4.53
C LYS A 43 -5.00 -14.97 4.45
N ILE A 44 -5.89 -14.23 5.10
CA ILE A 44 -5.80 -12.79 5.24
C ILE A 44 -5.85 -12.41 6.72
N TYR A 45 -4.98 -11.47 7.08
CA TYR A 45 -4.87 -10.85 8.39
C TYR A 45 -4.95 -9.33 8.19
N ASP A 46 -5.02 -8.57 9.27
CA ASP A 46 -5.04 -7.12 9.14
C ASP A 46 -3.69 -6.61 8.59
N GLY A 47 -3.68 -6.06 7.38
CA GLY A 47 -2.48 -5.55 6.70
C GLY A 47 -1.50 -6.62 6.24
N LEU A 48 -1.86 -7.91 6.24
CA LEU A 48 -1.01 -9.01 5.77
C LEU A 48 -1.83 -10.09 5.05
N ILE A 49 -1.37 -10.53 3.87
CA ILE A 49 -2.01 -11.58 3.07
C ILE A 49 -1.02 -12.70 2.78
N VAL A 50 -1.46 -13.94 2.92
CA VAL A 50 -0.72 -15.15 2.55
C VAL A 50 -1.41 -15.76 1.33
N PHE A 51 -0.64 -16.04 0.28
CA PHE A 51 -1.18 -16.54 -0.99
C PHE A 51 -0.19 -17.50 -1.67
N ARG A 52 -0.71 -18.38 -2.50
CA ARG A 52 0.07 -19.24 -3.40
C ARG A 52 0.06 -18.64 -4.79
N SER A 53 1.15 -18.78 -5.54
CA SER A 53 1.19 -18.33 -6.93
C SER A 53 2.18 -19.12 -7.78
N SER A 54 1.83 -19.41 -9.02
CA SER A 54 2.77 -19.93 -10.02
C SER A 54 3.51 -18.83 -10.79
N ARG A 55 3.22 -17.54 -10.54
CA ARG A 55 3.91 -16.40 -11.15
C ARG A 55 5.35 -16.30 -10.64
N SER A 56 6.24 -15.74 -11.45
CA SER A 56 7.61 -15.49 -11.04
C SER A 56 7.66 -14.42 -9.94
N TRP A 57 8.65 -14.50 -9.03
CA TRP A 57 8.84 -13.46 -8.01
C TRP A 57 9.07 -12.07 -8.63
N LYS A 58 9.58 -12.03 -9.87
CA LYS A 58 9.79 -10.79 -10.63
C LYS A 58 8.51 -10.12 -11.09
N GLU A 59 7.46 -10.89 -11.37
CA GLU A 59 6.14 -10.35 -11.63
C GLU A 59 5.47 -9.91 -10.32
N LEU A 60 5.56 -10.74 -9.27
CA LEU A 60 4.95 -10.43 -7.97
C LEU A 60 5.49 -9.14 -7.35
N GLN A 61 6.80 -8.86 -7.46
CA GLN A 61 7.38 -7.60 -6.95
C GLN A 61 6.84 -6.34 -7.63
N ASN A 62 6.20 -6.46 -8.80
CA ASN A 62 5.63 -5.34 -9.54
C ASN A 62 4.20 -5.00 -9.10
N ILE A 63 3.61 -5.78 -8.19
CA ILE A 63 2.27 -5.48 -7.66
C ILE A 63 2.33 -4.22 -6.79
N ARG A 64 1.68 -3.15 -7.25
CA ARG A 64 1.89 -1.79 -6.75
C ARG A 64 1.19 -1.47 -5.43
N TYR A 65 0.05 -2.14 -5.16
CA TYR A 65 -0.74 -2.01 -3.92
C TYR A 65 -0.24 -2.91 -2.76
N LEU A 66 0.88 -3.62 -2.93
CA LEU A 66 1.55 -4.37 -1.85
C LEU A 66 2.83 -3.64 -1.42
N ASN A 67 3.10 -3.65 -0.11
CA ASN A 67 4.21 -2.89 0.49
C ASN A 67 5.50 -3.73 0.57
N ASN A 68 5.45 -4.88 1.24
CA ASN A 68 6.56 -5.82 1.34
C ASN A 68 6.05 -7.20 0.93
N LEU A 69 6.84 -7.94 0.17
CA LEU A 69 6.56 -9.27 -0.35
C LEU A 69 7.71 -10.20 0.08
N PHE A 70 7.30 -11.38 0.49
CA PHE A 70 8.18 -12.37 1.09
C PHE A 70 7.87 -13.74 0.51
N LEU A 71 8.92 -14.51 0.24
CA LEU A 71 8.78 -15.95 0.07
C LEU A 71 8.57 -16.53 1.46
N LEU A 72 7.47 -17.26 1.66
CA LEU A 72 7.17 -17.87 2.95
C LEU A 72 8.10 -19.08 3.17
N LEU A 73 8.87 -19.05 4.25
CA LEU A 73 9.81 -20.13 4.61
C LEU A 73 9.29 -20.97 5.77
N ALA A 74 8.59 -20.36 6.72
CA ALA A 74 7.86 -21.04 7.77
C ALA A 74 6.70 -20.18 8.29
N ILE A 75 5.67 -20.84 8.80
CA ILE A 75 4.54 -20.21 9.47
C ILE A 75 4.15 -21.05 10.68
N LYS A 76 3.79 -20.38 11.78
CA LYS A 76 3.26 -21.04 12.97
C LYS A 76 2.08 -20.24 13.51
N GLU A 77 0.97 -20.93 13.68
CA GLU A 77 -0.18 -20.40 14.42
C GLU A 77 -0.02 -20.78 15.90
N ASN A 78 -0.18 -19.79 16.76
CA ASN A 78 0.02 -19.87 18.19
C ASN A 78 -1.23 -19.34 18.90
N ARG A 79 -1.52 -19.89 20.08
CA ARG A 79 -2.59 -19.36 20.95
C ARG A 79 -2.26 -17.97 21.53
N ARG A 80 -0.98 -17.59 21.51
CA ARG A 80 -0.47 -16.32 22.05
C ARG A 80 0.36 -15.62 20.97
N SER A 81 0.26 -14.29 20.89
CA SER A 81 1.13 -13.45 20.06
C SER A 81 2.36 -12.99 20.86
N GLY A 82 3.27 -12.25 20.20
CA GLY A 82 4.33 -11.52 20.88
C GLY A 82 5.71 -12.18 20.80
N LYS A 83 6.62 -11.71 21.65
CA LYS A 83 8.04 -12.13 21.61
C LYS A 83 8.24 -13.61 21.90
N GLY A 84 7.51 -14.20 22.85
CA GLY A 84 7.62 -15.62 23.16
C GLY A 84 7.24 -16.52 21.97
N ALA A 85 6.15 -16.18 21.28
CA ALA A 85 5.72 -16.86 20.06
C ALA A 85 6.77 -16.77 18.93
N LEU A 86 7.43 -15.60 18.82
CA LEU A 86 8.53 -15.38 17.89
C LEU A 86 9.75 -16.23 18.23
N ASP A 87 10.18 -16.25 19.49
CA ASP A 87 11.32 -17.02 19.99
C ASP A 87 11.11 -18.53 19.78
N GLU A 88 9.89 -19.03 19.92
CA GLU A 88 9.54 -20.42 19.62
C GLU A 88 9.81 -20.79 18.16
N LEU A 89 9.36 -19.96 17.21
CA LEU A 89 9.62 -20.20 15.79
C LEU A 89 11.11 -20.07 15.47
N MET A 90 11.79 -19.06 16.02
CA MET A 90 13.24 -18.91 15.88
C MET A 90 14.00 -20.15 16.36
N ASN A 91 13.61 -20.71 17.50
CA ASN A 91 14.21 -21.93 18.04
C ASN A 91 13.97 -23.14 17.12
N THR A 92 12.78 -23.26 16.53
CA THR A 92 12.52 -24.29 15.50
C THR A 92 13.46 -24.12 14.30
N ILE A 93 13.58 -22.89 13.76
CA ILE A 93 14.46 -22.62 12.61
C ILE A 93 15.93 -22.85 12.96
N ALA A 94 16.40 -22.44 14.15
CA ALA A 94 17.77 -22.67 14.59
C ALA A 94 18.13 -24.17 14.66
N ARG A 95 17.17 -25.02 15.05
CA ARG A 95 17.35 -26.47 15.16
C ARG A 95 17.23 -27.18 13.81
N GLN A 96 16.20 -26.87 13.04
CA GLN A 96 15.81 -27.65 11.85
C GLN A 96 16.29 -27.02 10.53
N GLY A 97 16.59 -25.72 10.53
CA GLY A 97 16.82 -24.94 9.32
C GLY A 97 15.54 -24.65 8.54
N VAL A 98 15.72 -24.14 7.31
CA VAL A 98 14.62 -23.93 6.35
C VAL A 98 14.85 -24.75 5.11
N ARG A 99 13.77 -25.27 4.53
CA ARG A 99 13.82 -25.90 3.22
C ARG A 99 13.97 -24.83 2.14
N THR A 100 14.83 -25.07 1.17
CA THR A 100 15.07 -24.15 0.05
C THR A 100 14.30 -24.64 -1.18
N SER A 101 13.44 -23.80 -1.73
CA SER A 101 12.67 -24.07 -2.95
C SER A 101 13.38 -23.55 -4.20
N ALA A 102 12.87 -23.87 -5.39
CA ALA A 102 13.36 -23.26 -6.64
C ALA A 102 13.26 -21.71 -6.61
N ALA A 103 12.12 -21.17 -6.14
CA ALA A 103 11.94 -19.73 -5.97
C ALA A 103 12.95 -19.12 -4.98
N PHE A 104 13.30 -19.84 -3.91
CA PHE A 104 14.35 -19.41 -2.98
C PHE A 104 15.69 -19.27 -3.71
N GLN A 105 16.09 -20.30 -4.47
CA GLN A 105 17.35 -20.28 -5.21
C GLN A 105 17.36 -19.15 -6.25
N GLU A 106 16.24 -18.90 -6.92
CA GLU A 106 16.14 -17.82 -7.90
C GLU A 106 16.31 -16.43 -7.27
N ILE A 107 15.70 -16.17 -6.11
CA ILE A 107 15.84 -14.89 -5.38
C ILE A 107 17.26 -14.71 -4.83
N VAL A 108 17.87 -15.80 -4.33
CA VAL A 108 19.22 -15.81 -3.77
C VAL A 108 20.31 -15.69 -4.84
N ARG A 109 20.03 -16.11 -6.08
CA ARG A 109 21.00 -16.11 -7.17
C ARG A 109 21.63 -14.73 -7.38
N GLY A 110 22.97 -14.69 -7.36
CA GLY A 110 23.75 -13.46 -7.53
C GLY A 110 23.79 -12.55 -6.30
N LYS A 111 23.20 -12.95 -5.17
CA LYS A 111 23.28 -12.23 -3.89
C LYS A 111 24.40 -12.82 -3.05
N ARG A 112 25.04 -11.98 -2.23
CA ARG A 112 26.23 -12.36 -1.43
C ARG A 112 26.00 -12.25 0.06
N SER A 113 25.09 -11.38 0.49
CA SER A 113 24.90 -11.10 1.91
C SER A 113 23.45 -11.00 2.35
N PHE A 114 23.21 -11.29 3.64
CA PHE A 114 21.91 -11.18 4.27
C PHE A 114 21.97 -10.61 5.68
N ARG A 115 20.80 -10.22 6.20
CA ARG A 115 20.56 -9.95 7.63
C ARG A 115 19.20 -10.52 8.05
N VAL A 116 18.99 -10.65 9.35
CA VAL A 116 17.73 -11.14 9.95
C VAL A 116 17.05 -10.01 10.73
N PHE A 117 15.75 -9.85 10.54
CA PHE A 117 14.88 -8.91 11.25
C PHE A 117 13.80 -9.66 12.01
N ALA A 118 13.35 -9.05 13.10
CA ALA A 118 12.17 -9.47 13.84
C ALA A 118 11.24 -8.27 14.04
N SER A 119 9.95 -8.50 13.80
CA SER A 119 8.89 -7.58 14.14
C SER A 119 7.80 -8.26 14.95
N VAL A 120 7.31 -7.57 15.96
CA VAL A 120 6.12 -7.92 16.74
C VAL A 120 5.13 -6.79 16.58
N GLU A 121 3.95 -7.08 16.02
CA GLU A 121 2.85 -6.11 15.91
C GLU A 121 3.24 -4.82 15.16
N ASN A 122 4.07 -4.97 14.11
CA ASN A 122 4.65 -3.90 13.28
C ASN A 122 5.81 -3.11 13.91
N GLU A 123 6.18 -3.40 15.15
CA GLU A 123 7.35 -2.81 15.80
C GLU A 123 8.57 -3.70 15.63
N THR A 124 9.75 -3.09 15.44
CA THR A 124 11.01 -3.85 15.37
C THR A 124 11.44 -4.22 16.78
N VAL A 125 11.80 -5.49 16.99
CA VAL A 125 12.19 -5.99 18.31
C VAL A 125 13.59 -6.60 18.31
N SER A 126 14.24 -6.56 19.47
CA SER A 126 15.50 -7.28 19.69
C SER A 126 15.24 -8.78 19.81
N MET A 127 16.15 -9.57 19.24
CA MET A 127 16.13 -11.03 19.30
C MET A 127 17.14 -11.56 20.30
N SER A 128 16.88 -12.74 20.86
CA SER A 128 17.89 -13.46 21.64
C SER A 128 19.12 -13.75 20.79
N ARG A 129 20.31 -13.34 21.24
CA ARG A 129 21.59 -13.53 20.53
C ARG A 129 21.84 -14.99 20.19
N ARG A 130 21.54 -15.91 21.11
CA ARG A 130 21.70 -17.35 20.92
C ARG A 130 20.81 -17.89 19.81
N LEU A 131 19.54 -17.48 19.79
CA LEU A 131 18.58 -17.91 18.76
C LEU A 131 18.96 -17.33 17.39
N LEU A 132 19.30 -16.04 17.36
CA LEU A 132 19.72 -15.35 16.15
C LEU A 132 20.93 -16.02 15.50
N GLN A 133 21.99 -16.30 16.26
CA GLN A 133 23.18 -17.02 15.76
C GLN A 133 22.86 -18.42 15.26
N GLY A 134 21.89 -19.10 15.88
CA GLY A 134 21.40 -20.39 15.42
C GLY A 134 20.72 -20.27 14.05
N VAL A 135 19.83 -19.29 13.89
CA VAL A 135 19.13 -19.03 12.62
C VAL A 135 20.11 -18.59 11.53
N GLU A 136 21.02 -17.67 11.83
CA GLU A 136 22.02 -17.16 10.87
C GLU A 136 22.88 -18.30 10.31
N ARG A 137 23.40 -19.19 11.16
CA ARG A 137 24.17 -20.36 10.71
C ARG A 137 23.38 -21.26 9.78
N ARG A 138 22.09 -21.46 10.05
CA ARG A 138 21.21 -22.27 9.19
C ARG A 138 20.97 -21.61 7.83
N ILE A 139 20.76 -20.30 7.80
CA ILE A 139 20.63 -19.54 6.56
C ILE A 139 21.93 -19.60 5.76
N GLN A 140 23.09 -19.37 6.40
CA GLN A 140 24.41 -19.45 5.74
C GLN A 140 24.62 -20.82 5.09
N LYS A 141 24.35 -21.90 5.83
CA LYS A 141 24.49 -23.28 5.32
C LYS A 141 23.54 -23.57 4.16
N GLY A 142 22.30 -23.09 4.21
CA GLY A 142 21.28 -23.37 3.18
C GLY A 142 21.35 -22.48 1.93
N SER A 143 22.00 -21.31 2.02
CA SER A 143 21.98 -20.30 0.95
C SER A 143 23.36 -19.92 0.40
N GLY A 144 24.44 -20.20 1.13
CA GLY A 144 25.78 -19.70 0.82
C GLY A 144 25.98 -18.20 1.06
N LEU A 145 24.96 -17.49 1.57
CA LEU A 145 25.05 -16.05 1.86
C LEU A 145 25.91 -15.79 3.11
N ARG A 146 26.56 -14.63 3.17
CA ARG A 146 27.32 -14.15 4.33
C ARG A 146 26.52 -13.15 5.16
N LEU A 147 26.71 -13.13 6.47
CA LEU A 147 26.07 -12.14 7.33
C LEU A 147 26.61 -10.73 7.04
N ASN A 148 25.73 -9.76 6.82
CA ASN A 148 26.05 -8.33 6.77
C ASN A 148 24.86 -7.53 7.31
N ILE A 149 24.97 -7.07 8.56
CA ILE A 149 23.87 -6.40 9.27
C ILE A 149 23.65 -4.95 8.74
N GLN A 150 24.73 -4.30 8.29
CA GLN A 150 24.70 -2.89 7.88
C GLN A 150 24.15 -2.71 6.46
N LYS A 151 24.70 -3.46 5.48
CA LYS A 151 24.38 -3.31 4.05
C LYS A 151 24.18 -4.68 3.39
N PRO A 152 23.09 -5.38 3.71
CA PRO A 152 22.80 -6.69 3.14
C PRO A 152 22.37 -6.58 1.67
N ASN A 153 22.38 -7.70 0.96
CA ASN A 153 21.63 -7.83 -0.30
C ASN A 153 20.21 -8.32 -0.09
N LEU A 154 19.99 -9.15 0.94
CA LEU A 154 18.72 -9.80 1.24
C LEU A 154 18.37 -9.69 2.73
N GLU A 155 17.08 -9.79 3.03
CA GLU A 155 16.60 -9.77 4.41
C GLU A 155 15.64 -10.91 4.68
N PHE A 156 15.88 -11.57 5.80
CA PHE A 156 14.99 -12.57 6.36
C PHE A 156 14.22 -11.96 7.52
N TRP A 157 12.91 -12.17 7.57
CA TRP A 157 12.05 -11.51 8.53
C TRP A 157 11.24 -12.53 9.33
N PHE A 158 11.31 -12.44 10.65
CA PHE A 158 10.30 -12.97 11.55
C PHE A 158 9.24 -11.89 11.79
N ILE A 159 7.97 -12.21 11.58
CA ILE A 159 6.85 -11.30 11.80
C ILE A 159 5.83 -11.99 12.69
N SER A 160 5.71 -11.55 13.94
CA SER A 160 4.65 -11.93 14.85
C SER A 160 3.49 -10.93 14.74
N ARG A 161 2.27 -11.44 14.59
CA ARG A 161 1.04 -10.65 14.51
C ARG A 161 0.16 -10.89 15.73
N ARG A 162 -0.70 -9.92 16.05
CA ARG A 162 -1.64 -9.98 17.19
C ARG A 162 -2.67 -11.11 17.04
N GLU A 163 -2.95 -11.50 15.81
CA GLU A 163 -3.85 -12.60 15.44
C GLU A 163 -3.28 -14.00 15.76
N GLY A 164 -2.18 -14.08 16.53
CA GLY A 164 -1.59 -15.35 16.94
C GLY A 164 -0.85 -16.06 15.82
N VAL A 165 -0.30 -15.34 14.83
CA VAL A 165 0.51 -15.94 13.77
C VAL A 165 1.94 -15.40 13.79
N VAL A 166 2.91 -16.27 13.58
CA VAL A 166 4.31 -15.91 13.35
C VAL A 166 4.75 -16.45 11.99
N LEU A 167 5.25 -15.56 11.13
CA LEU A 167 5.75 -15.90 9.81
C LEU A 167 7.27 -15.70 9.76
N PHE A 168 7.97 -16.57 9.05
CA PHE A 168 9.36 -16.40 8.67
C PHE A 168 9.48 -16.38 7.16
N GLY A 169 10.08 -15.33 6.58
CA GLY A 169 10.15 -15.18 5.13
C GLY A 169 11.38 -14.43 4.62
N LEU A 170 11.70 -14.69 3.34
CA LEU A 170 12.74 -13.97 2.60
C LEU A 170 12.11 -12.82 1.82
N ARG A 171 12.46 -11.57 2.17
CA ARG A 171 11.95 -10.36 1.51
C ARG A 171 12.58 -10.20 0.14
N PHE A 172 11.75 -10.03 -0.90
CA PHE A 172 12.21 -9.82 -2.27
C PHE A 172 11.64 -8.54 -2.92
N THR A 173 10.92 -7.71 -2.18
CA THR A 173 10.42 -6.44 -2.69
C THR A 173 11.54 -5.53 -3.14
N ARG A 174 11.35 -4.91 -4.31
CA ARG A 174 12.20 -3.83 -4.78
C ARG A 174 11.94 -2.55 -4.00
N VAL A 175 12.99 -1.99 -3.39
CA VAL A 175 12.94 -0.60 -2.88
C VAL A 175 12.77 0.34 -4.09
N ARG A 176 11.61 0.97 -4.21
CA ARG A 176 11.32 1.92 -5.30
C ARG A 176 12.14 3.20 -5.09
N ALA A 177 12.58 3.82 -6.18
CA ALA A 177 13.34 5.07 -6.12
C ALA A 177 12.53 6.18 -5.42
N GLU A 178 11.23 6.21 -5.69
CA GLU A 178 10.24 7.12 -5.08
C GLU A 178 10.24 7.02 -3.55
N THR A 179 10.34 5.81 -2.99
CA THR A 179 10.36 5.60 -1.53
C THR A 179 11.60 6.19 -0.87
N LYS A 180 12.73 6.29 -1.59
CA LYS A 180 13.99 6.84 -1.05
C LYS A 180 14.03 8.37 -1.01
N GLN A 181 13.22 9.02 -1.82
CA GLN A 181 13.19 10.49 -1.98
C GLN A 181 11.96 11.13 -1.33
N ARG A 182 11.12 10.32 -0.66
CA ARG A 182 9.84 10.78 -0.10
C ARG A 182 10.05 11.87 0.95
N ARG A 183 9.39 13.01 0.77
CA ARG A 183 9.42 14.11 1.76
C ARG A 183 8.41 13.90 2.88
N LYS A 184 8.58 14.63 3.99
CA LYS A 184 7.60 14.66 5.08
C LYS A 184 6.27 15.21 4.52
N GLY A 185 5.17 14.49 4.76
CA GLY A 185 3.85 14.84 4.23
C GLY A 185 3.52 14.26 2.85
N GLU A 186 4.50 13.72 2.10
CA GLU A 186 4.22 13.09 0.81
C GLU A 186 3.55 11.70 0.99
N LEU A 187 2.49 11.46 0.22
CA LEU A 187 1.75 10.21 0.24
C LEU A 187 2.65 9.04 -0.19
N ARG A 188 2.43 7.86 0.41
CA ARG A 188 3.14 6.64 -0.01
C ARG A 188 2.65 6.21 -1.40
N ALA A 189 3.55 5.75 -2.26
CA ALA A 189 3.21 5.30 -3.60
C ALA A 189 2.18 4.16 -3.60
N GLU A 190 2.24 3.26 -2.62
CA GLU A 190 1.26 2.17 -2.47
C GLU A 190 -0.15 2.71 -2.18
N LEU A 191 -0.26 3.78 -1.39
CA LEU A 191 -1.54 4.42 -1.08
C LEU A 191 -2.05 5.23 -2.27
N ALA A 192 -1.18 5.99 -2.94
CA ALA A 192 -1.52 6.66 -4.21
C ALA A 192 -2.06 5.64 -5.24
N HIS A 193 -1.45 4.46 -5.32
CA HIS A 193 -1.88 3.39 -6.23
C HIS A 193 -3.27 2.87 -5.87
N VAL A 194 -3.54 2.65 -4.57
CA VAL A 194 -4.86 2.25 -4.08
C VAL A 194 -5.92 3.30 -4.42
N LEU A 195 -5.64 4.59 -4.21
CA LEU A 195 -6.56 5.68 -4.56
C LEU A 195 -6.86 5.68 -6.07
N CYS A 196 -5.83 5.54 -6.90
CA CYS A 196 -6.01 5.44 -8.35
C CYS A 196 -6.79 4.19 -8.77
N LEU A 197 -6.51 3.04 -8.16
CA LEU A 197 -7.20 1.79 -8.46
C LEU A 197 -8.70 1.86 -8.14
N LEU A 198 -9.06 2.46 -7.01
CA LEU A 198 -10.45 2.65 -6.58
C LEU A 198 -11.25 3.59 -7.50
N SER A 199 -10.57 4.44 -8.29
CA SER A 199 -11.22 5.34 -9.25
C SER A 199 -11.77 4.64 -10.49
N GLU A 200 -11.53 3.33 -10.62
CA GLU A 200 -11.87 2.51 -11.79
C GLU A 200 -11.32 3.10 -13.10
N PRO A 201 -9.99 3.09 -13.27
CA PRO A 201 -9.31 3.75 -14.40
C PRO A 201 -9.78 3.29 -15.78
N LYS A 202 -10.09 4.27 -16.64
CA LYS A 202 -10.40 4.09 -18.07
C LYS A 202 -9.53 5.01 -18.93
N SER A 203 -9.31 4.63 -20.19
CA SER A 203 -8.45 5.35 -21.14
C SER A 203 -8.99 6.71 -21.57
N PHE A 204 -10.30 6.92 -21.47
CA PHE A 204 -10.95 8.18 -21.80
C PHE A 204 -11.14 9.10 -20.58
N ASP A 205 -10.65 8.71 -19.38
CA ASP A 205 -10.83 9.51 -18.18
C ASP A 205 -10.08 10.84 -18.28
N VAL A 206 -10.80 11.94 -18.04
CA VAL A 206 -10.25 13.22 -17.61
C VAL A 206 -10.18 13.22 -16.08
N VAL A 207 -8.96 13.19 -15.55
CA VAL A 207 -8.68 13.06 -14.11
C VAL A 207 -8.29 14.41 -13.53
N CYS A 208 -8.74 14.72 -12.32
CA CYS A 208 -8.35 15.90 -11.56
C CYS A 208 -7.81 15.51 -10.17
N ASP A 209 -6.65 16.05 -9.80
CA ASP A 209 -6.16 16.11 -8.43
C ASP A 209 -6.00 17.59 -8.03
N PRO A 210 -7.00 18.17 -7.33
CA PRO A 210 -7.02 19.59 -7.01
C PRO A 210 -6.19 19.97 -5.77
N PHE A 211 -5.64 18.98 -5.05
CA PHE A 211 -4.74 19.16 -3.90
C PHE A 211 -3.43 18.37 -4.12
N VAL A 212 -2.77 18.62 -5.25
CA VAL A 212 -1.77 17.70 -5.78
C VAL A 212 -0.49 17.58 -4.93
N GLY A 213 -0.13 18.62 -4.18
CA GLY A 213 1.09 18.66 -3.38
C GLY A 213 2.34 18.27 -4.17
N TYR A 214 3.07 17.25 -3.69
CA TYR A 214 4.26 16.69 -4.37
C TYR A 214 3.94 15.80 -5.60
N GLY A 215 2.66 15.61 -5.92
CA GLY A 215 2.17 14.90 -7.09
C GLY A 215 2.11 13.39 -6.99
N ALA A 216 2.08 12.83 -5.78
CA ALA A 216 2.06 11.38 -5.59
C ALA A 216 0.91 10.70 -6.36
N ILE A 217 -0.31 11.22 -6.25
CA ILE A 217 -1.50 10.65 -6.92
C ILE A 217 -1.47 10.89 -8.43
N ALA A 218 -1.25 12.13 -8.87
CA ALA A 218 -1.20 12.47 -10.30
C ALA A 218 -0.10 11.69 -11.07
N ILE A 219 1.10 11.58 -10.49
CA ILE A 219 2.21 10.83 -11.07
C ILE A 219 1.91 9.33 -11.08
N GLU A 220 1.31 8.81 -10.01
CA GLU A 220 0.90 7.40 -9.93
C GLU A 220 -0.13 7.06 -11.02
N ARG A 221 -1.16 7.90 -11.19
CA ARG A 221 -2.14 7.77 -12.27
C ARG A 221 -1.44 7.72 -13.62
N ALA A 222 -0.55 8.68 -13.88
CA ALA A 222 0.15 8.79 -15.14
C ALA A 222 1.05 7.59 -15.47
N ARG A 223 1.65 6.97 -14.44
CA ARG A 223 2.62 5.87 -14.61
C ARG A 223 1.99 4.50 -14.66
N SER A 224 0.87 4.29 -13.97
CA SER A 224 0.34 2.95 -13.69
C SER A 224 -1.03 2.68 -14.27
N PHE A 225 -1.72 3.69 -14.79
CA PHE A 225 -3.10 3.57 -15.23
C PHE A 225 -3.37 4.34 -16.53
N PRO A 226 -4.35 3.91 -17.34
CA PRO A 226 -4.72 4.62 -18.55
C PRO A 226 -5.42 5.95 -18.21
N TYR A 227 -5.30 6.97 -19.04
CA TYR A 227 -5.98 8.27 -18.89
C TYR A 227 -5.98 9.04 -20.22
N GLN A 228 -6.95 9.95 -20.39
CA GLN A 228 -6.95 10.89 -21.51
C GLN A 228 -6.17 12.15 -21.15
N ARG A 229 -6.45 12.71 -19.97
CA ARG A 229 -5.83 13.94 -19.47
C ARG A 229 -5.81 13.96 -17.94
N ILE A 230 -4.77 14.57 -17.37
CA ILE A 230 -4.67 14.81 -15.92
C ILE A 230 -4.57 16.32 -15.69
N TYR A 231 -5.46 16.86 -14.85
CA TYR A 231 -5.36 18.20 -14.28
C TYR A 231 -4.88 18.09 -12.84
N ALA A 232 -3.71 18.63 -12.57
CA ALA A 232 -3.08 18.64 -11.25
C ALA A 232 -2.94 20.09 -10.80
N SER A 233 -3.44 20.42 -9.61
CA SER A 233 -3.29 21.76 -9.08
C SER A 233 -3.03 21.81 -7.59
N ASP A 234 -2.34 22.86 -7.17
CA ASP A 234 -2.17 23.22 -5.77
C ASP A 234 -2.28 24.75 -5.62
N ILE A 235 -2.59 25.22 -4.42
CA ILE A 235 -2.58 26.66 -4.13
C ILE A 235 -1.14 27.18 -3.96
N ASP A 236 -0.23 26.31 -3.52
CA ASP A 236 1.19 26.63 -3.34
C ASP A 236 1.95 26.62 -4.68
N GLU A 237 2.34 27.81 -5.12
CA GLU A 237 3.08 27.99 -6.37
C GLU A 237 4.44 27.28 -6.38
N MET A 238 5.10 27.15 -5.23
CA MET A 238 6.40 26.49 -5.13
C MET A 238 6.27 24.99 -5.41
N LEU A 239 5.24 24.34 -4.85
CA LEU A 239 4.93 22.94 -5.14
C LEU A 239 4.59 22.74 -6.62
N VAL A 240 3.79 23.65 -7.21
CA VAL A 240 3.44 23.63 -8.64
C VAL A 240 4.68 23.74 -9.53
N ARG A 241 5.60 24.68 -9.25
CA ARG A 241 6.84 24.84 -10.01
C ARG A 241 7.74 23.61 -9.91
N GLU A 242 7.85 23.01 -8.73
CA GLU A 242 8.60 21.76 -8.55
C GLU A 242 7.97 20.60 -9.32
N LEU A 243 6.66 20.43 -9.20
CA LEU A 243 5.94 19.36 -9.86
C LEU A 243 6.04 19.48 -11.39
N ARG A 244 5.93 20.68 -11.95
CA ARG A 244 6.14 20.94 -13.39
C ARG A 244 7.53 20.46 -13.86
N ARG A 245 8.59 20.78 -13.11
CA ARG A 245 9.96 20.30 -13.43
C ARG A 245 10.05 18.77 -13.38
N LYS A 246 9.47 18.14 -12.35
CA LYS A 246 9.47 16.69 -12.17
C LYS A 246 8.68 15.94 -13.26
N THR A 247 7.73 16.62 -13.89
CA THR A 247 6.72 15.97 -14.73
C THR A 247 6.62 16.48 -16.16
N GLY A 248 7.56 17.33 -16.61
CA GLY A 248 7.59 17.85 -17.98
C GLY A 248 7.62 16.78 -19.09
N GLY A 249 8.02 15.54 -18.78
CA GLY A 249 7.97 14.42 -19.72
C GLY A 249 6.66 13.61 -19.72
N ILE A 250 5.72 13.91 -18.83
CA ILE A 250 4.44 13.19 -18.73
C ILE A 250 3.44 13.82 -19.72
N LYS A 251 3.03 13.02 -20.72
CA LYS A 251 2.08 13.46 -21.75
C LYS A 251 0.70 13.74 -21.14
N ASN A 252 0.02 14.73 -21.70
CA ASN A 252 -1.37 15.11 -21.37
C ASN A 252 -1.62 15.39 -19.89
N MET A 253 -0.63 15.88 -19.16
CA MET A 253 -0.81 16.38 -17.80
C MET A 253 -0.61 17.91 -17.76
N LYS A 254 -1.61 18.62 -17.22
CA LYS A 254 -1.54 20.05 -16.96
C LYS A 254 -1.37 20.26 -15.47
N VAL A 255 -0.27 20.90 -15.09
CA VAL A 255 0.00 21.29 -13.70
C VAL A 255 -0.16 22.81 -13.57
N ALA A 256 -1.02 23.28 -12.67
CA ALA A 256 -1.32 24.70 -12.50
C ALA A 256 -1.47 25.11 -11.03
N GLN A 257 -1.22 26.39 -10.73
CA GLN A 257 -1.63 26.96 -9.46
C GLN A 257 -3.13 27.23 -9.53
N ALA A 258 -3.90 26.70 -8.58
CA ALA A 258 -5.34 26.93 -8.52
C ALA A 258 -5.87 26.72 -7.09
N ASN A 259 -6.97 27.39 -6.78
CA ASN A 259 -7.74 27.11 -5.57
C ASN A 259 -8.70 25.95 -5.85
N ALA A 260 -8.55 24.84 -5.12
CA ALA A 260 -9.38 23.65 -5.23
C ALA A 260 -10.88 23.90 -4.96
N LEU A 261 -11.22 25.00 -4.27
CA LEU A 261 -12.60 25.39 -3.96
C LEU A 261 -13.25 26.19 -5.10
N ARG A 262 -12.46 26.61 -6.10
CA ARG A 262 -12.87 27.40 -7.29
C ARG A 262 -11.92 27.11 -8.46
N LEU A 263 -12.07 25.95 -9.08
CA LEU A 263 -11.22 25.49 -10.17
C LEU A 263 -11.57 26.24 -11.46
N ASP A 264 -10.54 26.67 -12.20
CA ASP A 264 -10.69 27.18 -13.57
C ASP A 264 -10.86 26.01 -14.56
N LEU A 265 -11.97 25.30 -14.41
CA LEU A 265 -12.38 24.15 -15.22
C LEU A 265 -13.85 24.28 -15.59
N PRO A 266 -14.27 23.88 -16.80
CA PRO A 266 -15.67 23.89 -17.19
C PRO A 266 -16.52 22.95 -16.34
N ASP A 267 -17.80 23.28 -16.21
CA ASP A 267 -18.80 22.40 -15.60
C ASP A 267 -18.83 21.04 -16.31
N ALA A 268 -19.01 19.97 -15.54
CA ALA A 268 -19.11 18.60 -16.03
C ALA A 268 -18.00 18.21 -17.03
N SER A 269 -16.76 18.62 -16.78
CA SER A 269 -15.59 18.32 -17.63
C SER A 269 -14.72 17.17 -17.11
N ILE A 270 -14.85 16.81 -15.83
CA ILE A 270 -13.98 15.84 -15.14
C ILE A 270 -14.70 14.50 -14.96
N ASP A 271 -14.06 13.38 -15.30
CA ASP A 271 -14.58 12.03 -15.07
C ASP A 271 -14.26 11.54 -13.66
N LYS A 272 -13.03 11.82 -13.19
CA LYS A 272 -12.48 11.31 -11.93
C LYS A 272 -11.80 12.41 -11.13
N ILE A 273 -12.15 12.56 -9.86
CA ILE A 273 -11.35 13.34 -8.90
C ILE A 273 -10.65 12.35 -7.96
N ILE A 274 -9.34 12.45 -7.81
CA ILE A 274 -8.55 11.55 -6.95
C ILE A 274 -7.61 12.42 -6.14
N THR A 275 -7.80 12.52 -4.82
CA THR A 275 -7.14 13.58 -4.06
C THR A 275 -7.04 13.33 -2.55
N ASP A 276 -6.14 14.07 -1.90
CA ASP A 276 -5.86 14.05 -0.47
C ASP A 276 -5.84 15.49 0.07
N PRO A 277 -7.01 16.09 0.39
CA PRO A 277 -7.08 17.47 0.86
C PRO A 277 -6.41 17.65 2.22
N PRO A 278 -6.12 18.89 2.63
CA PRO A 278 -5.63 19.19 3.97
C PRO A 278 -6.62 18.75 5.07
N TRP A 279 -6.09 18.27 6.20
CA TRP A 279 -6.88 17.74 7.32
C TRP A 279 -7.13 18.75 8.45
N GLY A 280 -7.15 20.05 8.13
CA GLY A 280 -7.41 21.12 9.12
C GLY A 280 -6.20 21.56 9.96
N GLU A 281 -4.98 21.18 9.59
CA GLU A 281 -3.74 21.54 10.33
C GLU A 281 -3.14 22.90 9.90
N TYR A 282 -3.77 23.62 8.96
CA TYR A 282 -3.24 24.86 8.38
C TYR A 282 -3.90 26.10 8.97
N GLN A 283 -3.10 27.09 9.36
CA GLN A 283 -3.58 28.41 9.79
C GLN A 283 -4.23 29.15 8.60
N GLY A 284 -5.39 29.77 8.83
CA GLY A 284 -6.13 30.56 7.81
C GLY A 284 -7.15 29.76 6.99
N MET A 285 -7.32 28.47 7.25
CA MET A 285 -8.37 27.65 6.64
C MET A 285 -9.75 28.02 7.25
N PRO A 286 -10.85 28.04 6.46
CA PRO A 286 -12.19 28.11 7.04
C PRO A 286 -12.44 26.93 7.98
N SER A 287 -13.55 26.97 8.73
CA SER A 287 -13.96 25.79 9.51
C SER A 287 -14.00 24.56 8.60
N LEU A 288 -13.61 23.41 9.14
CA LEU A 288 -13.48 22.20 8.34
C LEU A 288 -14.79 21.80 7.65
N GLU A 289 -15.93 22.05 8.31
CA GLU A 289 -17.26 21.88 7.73
C GLU A 289 -17.45 22.75 6.48
N ARG A 290 -17.20 24.06 6.60
CA ARG A 290 -17.31 25.00 5.48
C ARG A 290 -16.33 24.66 4.35
N PHE A 291 -15.11 24.25 4.68
CA PHE A 291 -14.15 23.79 3.69
C PHE A 291 -14.68 22.61 2.88
N TYR A 292 -15.21 21.58 3.55
CA TYR A 292 -15.78 20.42 2.88
C TYR A 292 -17.03 20.78 2.06
N GLU A 293 -17.84 21.73 2.51
CA GLU A 293 -18.98 22.23 1.74
C GLU A 293 -18.57 22.92 0.44
N GLU A 294 -17.60 23.84 0.51
CA GLU A 294 -17.09 24.55 -0.65
C GLU A 294 -16.39 23.57 -1.62
N MET A 295 -15.61 22.62 -1.09
CA MET A 295 -14.93 21.57 -1.86
C MET A 295 -15.93 20.66 -2.57
N LEU A 296 -16.93 20.12 -1.87
CA LEU A 296 -17.93 19.22 -2.47
C LEU A 296 -18.85 19.96 -3.45
N SER A 297 -19.13 21.24 -3.22
CA SER A 297 -19.86 22.09 -4.18
C SER A 297 -19.08 22.25 -5.49
N GLU A 298 -17.77 22.51 -5.37
CA GLU A 298 -16.91 22.64 -6.54
C GLU A 298 -16.72 21.30 -7.28
N PHE A 299 -16.56 20.21 -6.53
CA PHE A 299 -16.49 18.86 -7.12
C PHE A 299 -17.78 18.53 -7.86
N ARG A 300 -18.94 18.86 -7.28
CA ARG A 300 -20.23 18.70 -7.97
C ARG A 300 -20.25 19.47 -9.29
N ARG A 301 -19.72 20.69 -9.33
CA ARG A 301 -19.74 21.54 -10.52
C ARG A 301 -18.92 20.93 -11.66
N VAL A 302 -17.66 20.59 -11.39
CA VAL A 302 -16.71 20.14 -12.44
C VAL A 302 -16.87 18.67 -12.83
N LEU A 303 -17.36 17.81 -11.93
CA LEU A 303 -17.45 16.37 -12.15
C LEU A 303 -18.65 16.02 -13.04
N LYS A 304 -18.50 15.16 -14.04
CA LYS A 304 -19.59 14.66 -14.89
C LYS A 304 -20.63 13.87 -14.07
N ALA A 305 -21.83 13.70 -14.62
CA ALA A 305 -22.76 12.67 -14.13
C ALA A 305 -22.07 11.29 -14.15
N ASP A 306 -22.30 10.46 -13.14
CA ASP A 306 -21.55 9.22 -12.85
C ASP A 306 -20.04 9.37 -12.62
N GLY A 307 -19.52 10.60 -12.54
CA GLY A 307 -18.14 10.81 -12.22
C GLY A 307 -17.81 10.32 -10.81
N ILE A 308 -16.58 9.83 -10.62
CA ILE A 308 -16.14 9.21 -9.37
C ILE A 308 -15.19 10.17 -8.64
N VAL A 309 -15.40 10.34 -7.35
CA VAL A 309 -14.41 10.95 -6.46
C VAL A 309 -13.84 9.86 -5.57
N VAL A 310 -12.51 9.74 -5.55
CA VAL A 310 -11.77 8.98 -4.55
C VAL A 310 -10.98 9.95 -3.70
N ILE A 311 -11.32 10.04 -2.42
CA ILE A 311 -10.77 11.05 -1.52
C ILE A 311 -10.26 10.45 -0.22
N LEU A 312 -9.07 10.88 0.20
CA LEU A 312 -8.49 10.51 1.49
C LEU A 312 -8.79 11.58 2.53
N ILE A 313 -9.41 11.21 3.66
CA ILE A 313 -9.83 12.15 4.69
C ILE A 313 -9.37 11.69 6.06
N GLY A 314 -8.72 12.57 6.83
CA GLY A 314 -8.39 12.36 8.24
C GLY A 314 -9.59 12.57 9.18
N PRO A 315 -10.17 13.78 9.25
CA PRO A 315 -11.32 14.08 10.12
C PRO A 315 -12.63 13.57 9.50
N LYS A 316 -12.86 12.27 9.66
CA LYS A 316 -13.93 11.50 9.02
C LYS A 316 -15.31 11.98 9.42
N GLU A 317 -15.51 12.26 10.70
CA GLU A 317 -16.82 12.56 11.28
C GLU A 317 -17.41 13.84 10.67
N THR A 318 -16.59 14.89 10.53
CA THR A 318 -16.99 16.15 9.87
C THR A 318 -17.28 15.94 8.39
N PHE A 319 -16.45 15.18 7.68
CA PHE A 319 -16.65 14.92 6.25
C PHE A 319 -17.94 14.12 5.99
N GLU A 320 -18.17 13.06 6.77
CA GLU A 320 -19.36 12.23 6.68
C GLU A 320 -20.63 13.03 7.00
N TYR A 321 -20.59 13.88 8.03
CA TYR A 321 -21.68 14.79 8.37
C TYR A 321 -22.04 15.72 7.19
N VAL A 322 -21.05 16.39 6.58
CA VAL A 322 -21.28 17.29 5.44
C VAL A 322 -21.79 16.50 4.23
N LEU A 323 -21.14 15.39 3.89
CA LEU A 323 -21.51 14.56 2.75
C LEU A 323 -22.96 14.06 2.87
N GLN A 324 -23.34 13.53 4.03
CA GLN A 324 -24.67 12.96 4.25
C GLN A 324 -25.75 14.05 4.29
N ASN A 325 -25.57 15.09 5.09
CA ASN A 325 -26.63 16.06 5.36
C ASN A 325 -26.78 17.12 4.27
N LYS A 326 -25.69 17.50 3.60
CA LYS A 326 -25.70 18.59 2.60
C LYS A 326 -25.61 18.08 1.16
N PHE A 327 -24.97 16.93 0.94
CA PHE A 327 -24.72 16.40 -0.40
C PHE A 327 -25.26 14.99 -0.66
N GLY A 328 -26.03 14.40 0.25
CA GLY A 328 -26.54 13.03 0.11
C GLY A 328 -27.46 12.82 -1.10
N GLN A 329 -28.08 13.88 -1.61
CA GLN A 329 -28.88 13.86 -2.85
C GLN A 329 -28.05 14.04 -4.13
N ILE A 330 -26.77 14.40 -4.00
CA ILE A 330 -25.86 14.69 -5.11
C ILE A 330 -24.83 13.57 -5.27
N PHE A 331 -24.26 13.10 -4.16
CA PHE A 331 -23.25 12.05 -4.13
C PHE A 331 -23.78 10.80 -3.44
N ALA A 332 -23.46 9.64 -4.00
CA ALA A 332 -23.66 8.35 -3.36
C ALA A 332 -22.32 7.84 -2.80
N MET A 333 -22.29 7.42 -1.54
CA MET A 333 -21.12 6.76 -0.95
C MET A 333 -21.11 5.29 -1.36
N ASN A 334 -20.16 4.91 -2.22
CA ASN A 334 -20.06 3.56 -2.76
C ASN A 334 -19.24 2.63 -1.86
N SER A 335 -18.13 3.13 -1.30
CA SER A 335 -17.29 2.36 -0.39
C SER A 335 -16.45 3.27 0.50
N LYS A 336 -16.18 2.79 1.72
CA LYS A 336 -15.31 3.43 2.71
C LYS A 336 -14.29 2.41 3.19
N TYR A 337 -13.03 2.83 3.31
CA TYR A 337 -11.94 2.01 3.85
C TYR A 337 -11.27 2.79 4.99
N ASP A 338 -11.46 2.35 6.24
CA ASP A 338 -10.78 2.93 7.40
C ASP A 338 -9.32 2.47 7.43
N ILE A 339 -8.39 3.43 7.36
CA ILE A 339 -6.96 3.16 7.24
C ILE A 339 -6.14 3.96 8.26
N LEU A 340 -4.85 3.64 8.35
CA LEU A 340 -3.86 4.44 9.06
C LEU A 340 -2.88 5.06 8.08
N VAL A 341 -2.68 6.37 8.20
CA VAL A 341 -1.72 7.12 7.39
C VAL A 341 -0.73 7.76 8.35
N SER A 342 0.49 7.24 8.35
CA SER A 342 1.56 7.72 9.24
C SER A 342 1.15 7.78 10.72
N GLY A 343 0.35 6.80 11.17
CA GLY A 343 -0.15 6.69 12.54
C GLY A 343 -1.45 7.44 12.83
N LYS A 344 -1.93 8.30 11.93
CA LYS A 344 -3.20 9.01 12.06
C LYS A 344 -4.34 8.19 11.46
N LYS A 345 -5.51 8.20 12.13
CA LYS A 345 -6.75 7.61 11.60
C LYS A 345 -7.22 8.42 10.40
N ALA A 346 -7.55 7.73 9.31
CA ALA A 346 -8.11 8.32 8.10
C ALA A 346 -9.04 7.31 7.43
N ALA A 347 -9.76 7.73 6.40
CA ALA A 347 -10.48 6.82 5.53
C ALA A 347 -10.38 7.23 4.07
N ILE A 348 -10.40 6.22 3.20
CA ILE A 348 -10.57 6.40 1.77
C ILE A 348 -12.06 6.29 1.47
N TYR A 349 -12.62 7.31 0.82
CA TYR A 349 -13.99 7.32 0.36
C TYR A 349 -14.01 7.23 -1.15
N LYS A 350 -14.85 6.34 -1.68
CA LYS A 350 -15.26 6.35 -3.08
C LYS A 350 -16.71 6.81 -3.12
N ILE A 351 -16.96 7.95 -3.74
CA ILE A 351 -18.29 8.51 -3.95
C ILE A 351 -18.52 8.75 -5.44
N THR A 352 -19.78 8.67 -5.87
CA THR A 352 -20.16 8.89 -7.28
C THR A 352 -21.21 10.00 -7.35
N ARG A 353 -21.10 10.90 -8.34
CA ARG A 353 -22.16 11.89 -8.62
C ARG A 353 -23.37 11.19 -9.23
N LYS A 354 -24.52 11.27 -8.56
CA LYS A 354 -25.77 10.68 -9.04
C LYS A 354 -26.16 11.31 -10.39
N LYS A 355 -26.67 10.50 -11.33
CA LYS A 355 -27.43 11.01 -12.48
C LYS A 355 -28.62 11.76 -11.92
N ARG A 356 -28.77 13.03 -12.31
CA ARG A 356 -30.03 13.73 -12.10
C ARG A 356 -31.00 13.31 -13.19
#